data_AF-A0AAW8AWG8-F1
#
_entry.id   AF-A0AAW8AWG8-F1
#
_cell.length_a   1.000
_cell.length_b   1.000
_cell.length_c   1.000
_cell.angle_alpha   90.00
_cell.angle_beta   90.00
_cell.angle_gamma   90.00
#
_symmetry.space_group_name_H-M   'P 1'
#
loop_
_entity.id
_entity.type
_entity.pdbx_description
1 polymer ?
#
loop_
_entity_poly.entity_id
_entity_poly.type
_entity_poly.pdbx_seq_one_letter_code
_entity_poly.pdbx_strand_id
1 'polypeptide(L)' 'HYTRIASDHWDSFITAFKNCKQSIGKLFTVGIEGNNCKIRHRIRRGFRRSCNFSKKLENHFKAFDLTFFYINNGFI' A
#
# COMPACT_ATOMS: atom_id res chain seq x y z
N HIS A 1 -2.94 -10.41 16.59
CA HIS A 1 -1.60 -10.98 16.40
C HIS A 1 -1.46 -11.41 14.95
N TYR A 2 -0.46 -10.93 14.21
CA TYR A 2 -0.23 -11.38 12.83
C TYR A 2 0.26 -12.83 12.84
N THR A 3 -0.48 -13.74 12.20
CA THR A 3 -0.18 -15.18 12.18
C THR A 3 1.01 -15.53 11.29
N ARG A 4 1.30 -14.69 10.28
CA ARG A 4 2.44 -14.82 9.37
C ARG A 4 2.74 -13.48 8.69
N ILE A 5 4.02 -13.13 8.54
CA ILE A 5 4.46 -11.88 7.91
C ILE A 5 5.38 -12.21 6.73
N ALA A 6 5.15 -11.58 5.59
CA ALA A 6 6.05 -11.64 4.44
C ALA A 6 7.01 -10.44 4.47
N SER A 7 8.30 -10.70 4.28
CA SER A 7 9.33 -9.65 4.27
C SER A 7 10.48 -9.99 3.32
N ASP A 8 11.26 -8.98 2.94
CA ASP A 8 12.52 -9.19 2.24
C ASP A 8 13.64 -9.56 3.25
N HIS A 9 14.85 -9.81 2.75
CA HIS A 9 16.04 -10.16 3.54
C HIS A 9 16.64 -8.96 4.31
N TRP A 10 15.80 -8.10 4.88
CA TRP A 10 16.26 -6.94 5.63
C TRP A 10 16.40 -7.30 7.11
N ASP A 11 17.64 -7.29 7.62
CA ASP A 11 17.96 -7.69 9.01
C ASP A 11 17.17 -6.93 10.07
N SER A 12 16.86 -5.66 9.80
CA SER A 12 16.02 -4.82 10.66
C SER A 12 14.59 -5.36 10.79
N PHE A 13 14.00 -5.86 9.69
CA PHE A 13 12.68 -6.49 9.67
C PHE A 13 12.71 -7.86 10.34
N ILE A 14 13.74 -8.67 10.07
CA ILE A 14 13.91 -9.98 10.70
C ILE A 14 13.96 -9.84 12.21
N THR A 15 14.71 -8.84 12.69
CA THR A 15 14.86 -8.53 14.11
C THR A 15 13.57 -7.99 14.73
N ALA A 16 12.91 -7.02 14.09
CA ALA A 16 11.67 -6.41 14.58
C ALA A 16 10.53 -7.44 14.70
N PHE A 17 10.48 -8.41 13.79
CA PHE A 17 9.42 -9.42 13.73
C PHE A 17 9.91 -10.81 14.13
N LYS A 18 10.99 -10.93 14.90
CA LYS A 18 11.58 -12.22 15.31
C LYS A 18 10.60 -13.18 16.00
N ASN A 19 9.56 -12.63 16.65
CA ASN A 19 8.52 -13.38 17.35
C ASN A 19 7.33 -13.77 16.44
N CYS A 20 7.36 -13.42 15.16
CA CYS A 20 6.33 -13.76 14.18
C CYS A 20 6.83 -14.86 13.25
N LYS A 21 5.91 -15.66 12.70
CA LYS A 21 6.24 -16.61 11.63
C LYS A 21 6.53 -15.82 10.35
N GLN A 22 7.80 -15.74 9.95
CA GLN A 22 8.22 -14.96 8.79
C GLN A 22 8.29 -15.80 7.52
N SER A 23 7.97 -15.20 6.37
CA SER A 23 8.20 -15.74 5.04
C SER A 23 9.07 -14.78 4.28
N ILE A 24 10.36 -15.09 4.29
CA ILE A 24 11.40 -14.19 3.86
C ILE A 24 11.74 -14.50 2.41
N GLY A 25 11.72 -13.48 1.57
CA GLY A 25 12.15 -13.60 0.17
C GLY A 25 11.27 -12.83 -0.79
N LYS A 26 11.88 -12.46 -1.91
CA LYS A 26 11.27 -11.59 -2.93
C LYS A 26 9.94 -12.11 -3.43
N LEU A 27 9.81 -13.42 -3.60
CA LEU A 27 8.58 -14.09 -4.03
C LEU A 27 7.38 -13.75 -3.15
N PHE A 28 7.59 -13.58 -1.84
CA PHE A 28 6.52 -13.30 -0.88
C PHE A 28 6.18 -11.80 -0.79
N THR A 29 7.06 -10.91 -1.26
CA THR A 29 6.91 -9.46 -1.17
C THR A 29 6.44 -8.80 -2.47
N VAL A 30 6.51 -9.48 -3.62
CA VAL A 30 6.11 -8.92 -4.93
C VAL A 30 4.71 -8.27 -4.88
N GLY A 31 3.72 -8.92 -4.27
CA GLY A 31 2.37 -8.37 -4.16
C GLY A 31 2.30 -7.10 -3.30
N ILE A 32 3.01 -7.10 -2.17
CA ILE A 32 3.09 -5.96 -1.24
C ILE A 32 3.78 -4.78 -1.92
N GLU A 33 4.88 -5.03 -2.63
CA GLU A 33 5.60 -4.01 -3.38
C GLU A 33 4.76 -3.43 -4.52
N GLY A 34 4.05 -4.29 -5.25
CA GLY A 34 3.11 -3.87 -6.30
C GLY A 34 2.04 -2.93 -5.75
N ASN A 35 1.46 -3.27 -4.59
CA ASN A 35 0.48 -2.43 -3.91
C ASN A 35 1.08 -1.10 -3.44
N ASN A 36 2.24 -1.12 -2.80
CA ASN A 36 2.95 0.09 -2.37
C ASN A 36 3.30 1.01 -3.55
N CYS A 37 3.73 0.42 -4.66
CA CYS A 37 4.00 1.13 -5.90
C CYS A 37 2.72 1.76 -6.46
N LYS A 38 1.63 0.99 -6.55
CA LYS A 38 0.30 1.44 -7.02
C LYS A 38 -0.21 2.61 -6.15
N ILE A 39 -0.12 2.51 -4.83
CA ILE A 39 -0.50 3.58 -3.88
C ILE A 39 0.33 4.84 -4.12
N ARG A 40 1.68 4.71 -4.18
CA ARG A 40 2.58 5.84 -4.43
C ARG A 40 2.25 6.55 -5.75
N HIS A 41 1.97 5.79 -6.81
CA HIS A 41 1.56 6.35 -8.10
C HIS A 41 0.20 7.06 -8.04
N ARG A 42 -0.78 6.51 -7.33
CA ARG A 42 -2.10 7.12 -7.15
C ARG A 42 -2.03 8.40 -6.32
N ILE A 43 -1.27 8.40 -5.22
CA ILE A 43 -1.01 9.59 -4.40
C ILE A 43 -0.34 10.68 -5.25
N ARG A 44 0.74 10.35 -5.98
CA ARG A 44 1.39 11.30 -6.89
C ARG A 44 0.45 11.87 -7.94
N ARG A 45 -0.47 11.06 -8.48
CA ARG A 45 -1.52 11.55 -9.40
C ARG A 45 -2.53 12.46 -8.70
N GLY A 46 -2.95 12.12 -7.48
CA GLY A 46 -3.81 12.99 -6.68
C GLY A 46 -3.21 14.37 -6.39
N PHE A 47 -1.89 14.44 -6.18
CA PHE A 47 -1.14 15.69 -6.00
C PHE A 47 -0.85 16.42 -7.32
N ARG A 48 -0.61 15.69 -8.41
CA ARG A 48 -0.53 16.25 -9.77
C ARG A 48 -1.94 16.57 -10.25
N ARG A 49 -2.51 17.67 -9.76
CA ARG A 49 -3.77 18.27 -10.23
C ARG A 49 -3.96 18.04 -11.74
N SER A 50 -4.71 17.03 -12.16
CA SER A 50 -4.96 16.78 -13.57
C SER A 50 -6.46 16.72 -13.83
N CYS A 51 -6.86 17.58 -14.77
CA CYS A 51 -8.13 17.68 -15.48
C CYS A 51 -9.40 17.69 -14.60
N ASN A 52 -9.71 18.87 -14.05
CA ASN A 52 -11.04 19.24 -13.51
C ASN A 52 -11.55 18.48 -12.27
N PHE A 53 -10.69 18.32 -11.27
CA PHE A 53 -11.18 18.12 -9.91
C PHE A 53 -11.31 19.47 -9.18
N SER A 54 -12.41 19.65 -8.46
CA SER A 54 -12.61 20.81 -7.58
C SER A 54 -11.41 20.93 -6.63
N LYS A 55 -10.86 22.15 -6.48
CA LYS A 55 -9.74 22.45 -5.56
C LYS A 55 -10.10 22.23 -4.08
N LYS A 56 -11.33 21.83 -3.76
CA LYS A 56 -11.77 21.54 -2.40
C LYS A 56 -11.09 20.28 -1.89
N LEU A 57 -10.39 20.44 -0.76
CA LEU A 57 -9.68 19.36 -0.07
C LEU A 57 -10.58 18.16 0.27
N GLU A 58 -11.84 18.39 0.63
CA GLU A 58 -12.83 17.34 0.91
C GLU A 58 -13.02 16.36 -0.25
N ASN A 59 -13.01 16.86 -1.49
CA ASN A 59 -13.18 16.00 -2.65
C ASN A 59 -11.97 15.08 -2.83
N HIS A 60 -10.76 15.58 -2.52
CA HIS A 60 -9.55 14.75 -2.54
C HIS A 60 -9.61 13.63 -1.50
N PHE A 61 -10.08 13.91 -0.28
CA PHE A 61 -10.28 12.87 0.74
C PHE A 61 -11.28 11.80 0.28
N LYS A 62 -12.44 12.20 -0.25
CA LYS A 62 -13.44 11.26 -0.78
C LYS A 62 -12.88 10.39 -1.91
N ALA A 63 -12.05 10.94 -2.79
CA ALA A 63 -11.40 10.17 -3.86
C ALA A 63 -10.40 9.14 -3.33
N PHE A 64 -9.68 9.48 -2.24
CA PHE A 64 -8.80 8.53 -1.57
C PHE A 64 -9.61 7.43 -0.86
N ASP A 65 -10.66 7.77 -0.12
CA ASP A 65 -11.53 6.80 0.54
C ASP A 65 -12.10 5.78 -0.45
N LEU A 66 -12.60 6.26 -1.59
CA LEU A 66 -13.09 5.39 -2.67
C LEU A 66 -11.97 4.49 -3.20
N THR A 67 -10.78 5.03 -3.42
CA THR A 67 -9.63 4.24 -3.89
C THR A 67 -9.27 3.14 -2.89
N PHE A 68 -9.21 3.45 -1.59
CA PHE A 68 -8.90 2.48 -0.54
C PHE A 68 -9.99 1.42 -0.41
N PHE A 69 -11.27 1.81 -0.51
CA PHE A 69 -12.39 0.86 -0.54
C PHE A 69 -12.23 -0.17 -1.66
N TYR A 70 -11.90 0.28 -2.88
CA TYR A 70 -11.73 -0.63 -4.02
C TYR A 70 -10.56 -1.59 -3.85
N ILE A 71 -9.43 -1.11 -3.33
CA ILE A 71 -8.24 -1.93 -3.05
C ILE A 71 -8.56 -2.96 -1.95
N ASN A 72 -9.17 -2.53 -0.85
CA ASN A 72 -9.42 -3.40 0.30
C ASN A 72 -10.45 -4.49 0.01
N ASN A 73 -11.39 -4.26 -0.90
CA ASN A 73 -12.39 -5.24 -1.32
C ASN A 73 -11.99 -6.04 -2.57
N GLY A 74 -10.75 -5.89 -3.06
CA GLY A 74 -10.23 -6.70 -4.17
C GLY A 74 -10.84 -6.40 -5.54
N PHE A 75 -11.48 -5.24 -5.71
CA PHE A 75 -12.03 -4.82 -7.00
C PHE A 75 -10.93 -4.36 -7.99
N ILE A 76 -9.71 -4.05 -7.51
CA ILE A 76 -8.54 -3.57 -8.29
C ILE A 76 -7.21 -4.07 -7.71
#